data_AF-A0A842XIG4-F1
#
_entry.id   AF-A0A842XIG4-F1
#
_cell.length_a   1.000
_cell.length_b   1.000
_cell.length_c   1.000
_cell.angle_alpha   90.00
_cell.angle_beta   90.00
_cell.angle_gamma   90.00
#
_symmetry.space_group_name_H-M   'P 1'
#
loop_
_entity.id
_entity.type
_entity.pdbx_description
1 polymer ?
#
loop_
_entity_poly.entity_id
_entity_poly.type
_entity_poly.pdbx_seq_one_letter_code
_entity_poly.pdbx_strand_id
1 'polypeptide(L)'
;MKEYKCKYCGEVFEKPLLLARHVRSTHKRAKTREKKAVAIGKESEQINRTIEAIGILKGLQVSPNLSAEEKKILGDVLTRIEELLTYTLKSK
;
A
#
# COMPACT_ATOMS: atom_id res chain seq x y z
N MET A 1 -5.59 23.84 37.26
CA MET A 1 -5.87 22.42 36.90
C MET A 1 -4.93 22.04 35.77
N LYS A 2 -4.35 20.83 35.76
CA LYS A 2 -3.55 20.35 34.62
C LYS A 2 -4.51 19.76 33.59
N GLU A 3 -4.53 20.35 32.41
CA GLU A 3 -5.32 19.86 31.28
C GLU A 3 -4.51 18.84 30.48
N TYR A 4 -5.10 17.67 30.24
CA TYR A 4 -4.46 16.55 29.55
C TYR A 4 -5.08 16.41 28.16
N LYS A 5 -4.37 16.87 27.14
CA LYS A 5 -4.83 16.84 25.75
C LYS A 5 -4.49 15.51 25.07
N CYS A 6 -5.46 14.93 24.36
CA CYS A 6 -5.25 13.75 23.53
C CYS A 6 -4.47 14.12 22.26
N LYS A 7 -3.36 13.42 22.01
CA LYS A 7 -2.52 13.63 20.82
C LYS A 7 -3.23 13.29 19.51
N TYR A 8 -4.25 12.42 19.54
CA TYR A 8 -4.87 11.88 18.33
C TYR A 8 -6.12 12.64 17.88
N CYS A 9 -6.95 13.12 18.80
CA CYS A 9 -8.18 13.88 18.49
C CYS A 9 -8.21 15.30 19.07
N GLY A 10 -7.23 15.67 19.90
CA GLY A 10 -7.18 17.00 20.50
C GLY A 10 -8.15 17.25 21.65
N GLU A 11 -8.98 16.27 22.04
CA GLU A 11 -9.86 16.39 23.22
C GLU A 11 -9.06 16.66 24.49
N VAL A 12 -9.59 17.53 25.35
CA VAL A 12 -8.96 17.95 26.59
C VAL A 12 -9.66 17.27 27.75
N PHE A 13 -8.88 16.63 28.62
CA PHE A 13 -9.36 15.93 29.80
C PHE A 13 -8.81 16.56 31.07
N GLU A 14 -9.64 16.66 32.10
CA GLU A 14 -9.26 17.16 33.43
C GLU A 14 -8.31 16.22 34.19
N LYS A 15 -8.28 14.93 33.82
CA LYS A 15 -7.56 13.87 34.54
C LYS A 15 -6.77 12.98 33.59
N PRO A 16 -5.56 12.54 33.97
CA PRO A 16 -4.75 11.66 33.14
C PRO A 16 -5.39 10.27 32.98
N LEU A 17 -6.16 9.80 33.97
CA LEU A 17 -6.91 8.55 33.93
C LEU A 17 -7.98 8.56 32.82
N LEU A 18 -8.68 9.69 32.65
CA LEU A 18 -9.71 9.83 31.62
C LEU A 18 -9.09 9.83 30.23
N LEU A 19 -7.97 10.55 30.06
CA LEU A 19 -7.19 10.51 28.81
C LEU A 19 -6.70 9.09 28.49
N ALA A 20 -6.15 8.36 29.46
CA ALA A 20 -5.65 7.01 29.26
C ALA A 20 -6.75 6.00 28.89
N ARG A 21 -7.96 6.17 29.45
CA ARG A 21 -9.14 5.37 29.08
C ARG A 21 -9.65 5.73 27.69
N HIS A 22 -9.75 7.02 27.38
CA HIS A 22 -10.13 7.52 26.06
C HIS A 22 -9.20 6.97 24.97
N VAL A 23 -7.87 7.04 25.15
CA VAL A 23 -6.92 6.49 24.17
C VAL A 23 -7.05 4.97 24.01
N ARG A 24 -7.32 4.24 25.10
CA ARG A 24 -7.50 2.79 25.05
C ARG A 24 -8.83 2.34 24.44
N SER A 25 -9.91 3.09 24.59
CA SER A 25 -11.22 2.71 24.06
C SER A 25 -11.44 3.22 22.63
N THR A 26 -11.02 4.45 22.35
CA THR A 26 -11.26 5.13 21.07
C THR A 26 -10.14 4.86 20.07
N HIS A 27 -8.87 4.95 20.51
CA HIS A 27 -7.71 4.88 19.60
C HIS A 27 -7.05 3.50 19.50
N LYS A 28 -7.36 2.55 20.41
CA LYS A 28 -6.83 1.17 20.34
C LYS A 28 -7.39 0.37 19.15
N ARG A 29 -8.62 0.66 18.70
CA ARG A 29 -9.19 0.11 17.45
C ARG A 29 -8.78 0.93 16.21
N ALA A 30 -8.46 2.21 16.37
CA ALA A 30 -7.99 3.08 15.29
C ALA A 30 -6.60 2.67 14.76
N LYS A 31 -5.66 2.30 15.65
CA LYS A 31 -4.32 1.81 15.26
C LYS A 31 -4.35 0.64 14.25
N THR A 32 -5.37 -0.20 14.28
CA THR A 32 -5.50 -1.34 13.37
C THR A 32 -6.17 -0.96 12.06
N ARG A 33 -7.07 0.04 12.06
CA ARG A 33 -7.76 0.51 10.84
C ARG A 33 -6.91 1.48 10.04
N GLU A 34 -6.17 2.37 10.70
CA GLU A 34 -5.28 3.34 10.03
C GLU A 34 -4.08 2.64 9.36
N LYS A 35 -3.44 1.68 10.05
CA LYS A 35 -2.34 0.90 9.47
C LYS A 35 -2.81 0.04 8.28
N LYS A 36 -4.02 -0.53 8.36
CA LYS A 36 -4.59 -1.32 7.26
C LYS A 36 -5.00 -0.43 6.08
N ALA A 37 -5.67 0.70 6.31
CA ALA A 37 -6.04 1.61 5.24
C ALA A 37 -4.82 2.22 4.52
N VAL A 38 -3.77 2.57 5.27
CA VAL A 38 -2.49 3.03 4.69
C VAL A 38 -1.77 1.91 3.94
N ALA A 39 -1.78 0.68 4.45
CA ALA A 39 -1.19 -0.48 3.76
C ALA A 39 -1.96 -0.81 2.47
N ILE A 40 -3.30 -0.82 2.51
CA ILE A 40 -4.17 -1.06 1.35
C ILE A 40 -4.01 0.06 0.30
N GLY A 41 -3.85 1.31 0.73
CA GLY A 41 -3.57 2.44 -0.15
C GLY A 41 -2.22 2.29 -0.87
N LYS A 42 -1.16 1.94 -0.11
CA LYS A 42 0.19 1.70 -0.66
C LYS A 42 0.23 0.49 -1.60
N GLU A 43 -0.49 -0.58 -1.26
CA GLU A 43 -0.60 -1.78 -2.09
C GLU A 43 -1.32 -1.49 -3.40
N SER A 44 -2.42 -0.72 -3.35
CA SER A 44 -3.15 -0.32 -4.55
C SER A 44 -2.35 0.63 -5.43
N GLU A 45 -1.56 1.54 -4.86
CA GLU A 45 -0.62 2.39 -5.61
C GLU A 45 0.48 1.57 -6.29
N GLN A 46 1.06 0.59 -5.58
CA GLN A 46 2.08 -0.31 -6.15
C GLN A 46 1.52 -1.16 -7.29
N ILE A 47 0.28 -1.65 -7.17
CA ILE A 47 -0.39 -2.40 -8.25
C ILE A 47 -0.55 -1.51 -9.50
N ASN A 48 -1.02 -0.27 -9.34
CA ASN A 48 -1.17 0.66 -10.47
C ASN A 48 0.16 0.95 -11.17
N ARG A 49 1.22 1.24 -10.41
CA ARG A 49 2.58 1.41 -10.97
C ARG A 49 3.07 0.17 -11.70
N THR A 50 2.73 -1.02 -11.20
CA THR A 50 3.09 -2.29 -11.84
C THR A 50 2.36 -2.46 -13.18
N ILE A 51 1.08 -2.08 -13.26
CA ILE A 51 0.30 -2.10 -14.50
C ILE A 51 0.91 -1.15 -15.54
N GLU A 52 1.31 0.05 -15.13
CA GLU A 52 1.98 1.01 -16.02
C GLU A 52 3.30 0.44 -16.57
N ALA A 53 4.13 -0.16 -15.70
CA ALA A 53 5.40 -0.78 -16.10
C ALA A 53 5.19 -1.94 -17.09
N ILE A 54 4.16 -2.77 -16.89
CA ILE A 54 3.78 -3.84 -17.84
C ILE A 54 3.47 -3.26 -19.22
N GLY A 55 2.74 -2.14 -19.29
CA GLY A 55 2.42 -1.47 -20.55
C GLY A 55 3.66 -1.03 -21.32
N ILE A 56 4.64 -0.45 -20.61
CA ILE A 56 5.93 -0.06 -21.19
C ILE A 56 6.71 -1.29 -21.69
N LEU A 57 6.78 -2.36 -20.88
CA LEU A 57 7.46 -3.60 -21.26
C LEU A 57 6.83 -4.26 -22.50
N LYS A 58 5.49 -4.27 -22.60
CA LYS A 58 4.77 -4.74 -23.79
C LYS A 58 5.08 -3.87 -25.01
N GLY A 59 5.14 -2.55 -24.86
CA GLY A 59 5.54 -1.64 -25.94
C GLY A 59 6.97 -1.86 -26.43
N LEU A 60 7.90 -2.15 -25.51
CA LEU A 60 9.30 -2.46 -25.85
C LEU A 60 9.43 -3.77 -26.64
N GLN A 61 8.64 -4.80 -26.36
CA GLN A 61 8.68 -6.07 -27.12
C GLN A 61 8.36 -5.92 -28.61
N VAL A 62 7.52 -4.94 -28.96
CA VAL A 62 7.11 -4.67 -30.35
C VAL A 62 8.15 -3.84 -31.11
N SER A 63 9.12 -3.23 -30.40
CA SER A 63 10.12 -2.38 -31.04
C SER A 63 11.00 -3.17 -32.02
N PRO A 64 11.19 -2.67 -33.26
CA PRO A 64 12.03 -3.33 -34.26
C PRO A 64 13.53 -3.25 -33.95
N ASN A 65 13.91 -2.46 -32.93
CA ASN A 65 15.29 -2.22 -32.54
C ASN A 65 15.87 -3.30 -31.59
N LEU A 66 15.05 -4.23 -31.07
CA LEU A 66 15.52 -5.28 -30.18
C LEU A 66 15.77 -6.60 -30.91
N SER A 67 16.88 -7.26 -30.54
CA SER A 67 17.25 -8.59 -31.00
C SER A 67 16.27 -9.66 -30.46
N ALA A 68 16.24 -10.83 -31.10
CA ALA A 68 15.34 -11.93 -30.73
C ALA A 68 15.57 -12.43 -29.28
N GLU A 69 16.82 -12.39 -28.82
CA GLU A 69 17.21 -12.79 -27.47
C GLU A 69 16.66 -11.81 -26.42
N GLU A 70 16.79 -10.50 -26.67
CA GLU A 70 16.26 -9.44 -25.79
C GLU A 70 14.74 -9.50 -25.69
N LYS A 71 14.04 -9.77 -26.81
CA LYS A 71 12.58 -9.97 -26.81
C LYS A 71 12.16 -11.18 -25.98
N LYS A 72 12.93 -12.27 -26.05
CA LYS A 72 12.69 -13.48 -25.25
C LYS A 72 12.86 -13.21 -23.77
N ILE A 73 13.91 -12.48 -23.38
CA ILE A 73 14.16 -12.09 -21.98
C ILE A 73 13.02 -11.20 -21.47
N LEU A 74 12.58 -10.20 -22.27
CA LEU A 74 11.45 -9.35 -21.91
C LEU A 74 10.14 -10.12 -21.77
N GLY A 75 9.91 -11.14 -22.61
CA GLY A 75 8.74 -12.01 -22.51
C GLY A 75 8.71 -12.84 -21.21
N ASP A 76 9.87 -13.40 -20.81
CA ASP A 76 10.00 -14.16 -19.56
C ASP A 76 9.76 -13.26 -18.33
N VAL A 77 10.40 -12.07 -18.32
CA VAL A 77 10.22 -11.06 -17.27
C VAL A 77 8.76 -10.61 -17.18
N LEU A 78 8.10 -10.37 -18.32
CA LEU A 78 6.69 -10.00 -18.35
C LEU A 78 5.80 -11.08 -17.73
N THR A 79 6.01 -12.34 -18.09
CA THR A 79 5.22 -13.47 -17.60
C THR A 79 5.30 -13.56 -16.06
N ARG A 80 6.52 -13.47 -15.50
CA ARG A 80 6.73 -13.52 -14.05
C ARG A 80 6.05 -12.36 -13.33
N ILE A 81 6.05 -11.17 -13.92
CA ILE A 81 5.38 -9.99 -13.35
C ILE A 81 3.85 -10.18 -13.38
N GLU A 82 3.29 -10.70 -14.47
CA GLU A 82 1.85 -10.99 -14.58
C GLU A 82 1.39 -12.06 -13.56
N GLU A 83 2.20 -13.09 -13.31
CA GLU A 83 1.93 -14.10 -12.28
C GLU A 83 1.93 -13.51 -10.86
N LEU A 84 2.93 -12.68 -10.52
CA LEU A 84 3.02 -12.01 -9.22
C LEU A 84 1.85 -11.04 -9.00
N LEU A 85 1.45 -10.32 -10.03
CA LEU A 85 0.30 -9.41 -9.99
C LEU A 85 -1.00 -10.18 -9.78
N THR A 86 -1.17 -11.30 -10.47
CA THR A 86 -2.34 -12.19 -10.31
C THR A 86 -2.41 -12.77 -8.90
N TYR A 87 -1.28 -13.23 -8.34
CA TYR A 87 -1.22 -13.70 -6.96
C TYR A 87 -1.61 -12.60 -5.96
N THR A 88 -1.11 -11.39 -6.15
CA THR A 88 -1.39 -10.24 -5.29
C THR A 88 -2.86 -9.83 -5.34
N LEU A 89 -3.47 -9.82 -6.53
CA LEU A 89 -4.89 -9.51 -6.70
C LEU A 89 -5.81 -10.60 -6.14
N LYS A 90 -5.39 -11.87 -6.18
CA LYS A 90 -6.17 -13.02 -5.68
C LYS A 90 -6.13 -13.16 -4.15
N SER A 91 -5.10 -12.61 -3.49
CA SER A 91 -4.97 -12.60 -2.03
C SER A 91 -5.76 -11.49 -1.32
N LYS A 92 -6.48 -10.64 -2.08
CA LYS A 92 -7.27 -9.51 -1.58
C LYS A 92 -8.75 -9.87 -1.47
#